data_AF-A0A401KD22-F1
#
_entry.id   AF-A0A401KD22-F1
#
_cell.length_a   1.000
_cell.length_b   1.000
_cell.length_c   1.000
_cell.angle_alpha   90.00
_cell.angle_beta   90.00
_cell.angle_gamma   90.00
#
_symmetry.space_group_name_H-M   'P 1'
#
loop_
_entity.id
_entity.type
_entity.pdbx_description
1 polymer ?
#
loop_
_entity_poly.entity_id
_entity_poly.type
_entity_poly.pdbx_seq_one_letter_code
_entity_poly.pdbx_strand_id
1 'polypeptide(L)'
;MPVTPSPPTRSSAWRCREGRNQPASFFGQVSAAAMDPCYLSGDGATCVPKIARFADRRVGRSPCGINLMRPKKPLQTDGQVHVYHDFSGLVRNKNRHHRPQHHARWLRRDLNGAVDVEYAKTDLEDGLNQAINDVIASGTFATASSTRVTNSVTGLKPIFLQENTTEARAIKIKWQKLGITVTALMTVVEKSHLIDLLFKNLPYRALQSHALVADTQDGTVFLSRNQHMAIKYGPLSEYLPAAPCGFVIPEDIHKLRKAGNSLWHACYDTAQAIEVVVWDATQPEPTQYLPIQIRRTSASEEVKNIIQEIHTETSWSGLSQDLELIHKGLAPSGAGSKGSYYFTMVFLQGQIRALGYTVLNNLVRMAVIQPHFDLQHLVTMYRILASPIVEFCGYMGTGFLLEMHEKIDAAIKHSVENNPDKLEARGDFLAMIGAFAQYVTMLNAQNLQLFPWKLGAEYQIVLPAS
;
A
#
# COMPACT_ATOMS: atom_id res chain seq x y z
N MET A 1 -18.74 45.23 41.98
CA MET A 1 -19.25 43.98 41.40
C MET A 1 -19.52 44.23 39.92
N PRO A 2 -18.87 43.46 39.04
CA PRO A 2 -19.52 42.27 38.49
C PRO A 2 -18.60 41.03 38.47
N VAL A 3 -19.26 39.91 38.20
CA VAL A 3 -18.87 38.51 38.41
C VAL A 3 -18.06 37.97 37.23
N THR A 4 -16.96 37.28 37.53
CA THR A 4 -16.20 36.45 36.58
C THR A 4 -16.78 35.03 36.53
N PRO A 5 -16.99 34.43 35.35
CA PRO A 5 -17.34 33.01 35.26
C PRO A 5 -16.08 32.13 35.27
N SER A 6 -16.12 31.08 36.10
CA SER A 6 -15.13 30.00 36.16
C SER A 6 -15.38 28.94 35.07
N PRO A 7 -14.36 28.18 34.63
CA PRO A 7 -14.50 27.19 33.57
C PRO A 7 -15.11 25.87 34.09
N PRO A 8 -15.76 25.07 33.23
CA PRO A 8 -16.37 23.81 33.64
C PRO A 8 -15.35 22.66 33.72
N THR A 9 -15.36 21.97 34.86
CA THR A 9 -14.72 20.68 35.08
C THR A 9 -15.57 19.56 34.44
N ARG A 10 -14.97 18.77 33.54
CA ARG A 10 -15.57 17.52 33.04
C ARG A 10 -15.17 16.36 33.96
N SER A 11 -16.13 15.84 34.72
CA SER A 11 -16.04 14.54 35.39
C SER A 11 -16.80 13.50 34.57
N SER A 12 -16.11 12.53 33.99
CA SER A 12 -16.71 11.34 33.38
C SER A 12 -16.63 10.17 34.37
N ALA A 13 -17.75 9.92 35.05
CA ALA A 13 -17.95 8.71 35.84
C ALA A 13 -18.43 7.57 34.92
N TRP A 14 -17.56 6.58 34.69
CA TRP A 14 -17.96 5.30 34.10
C TRP A 14 -18.50 4.38 35.20
N ARG A 15 -19.80 4.04 35.12
CA ARG A 15 -20.41 2.96 35.91
C ARG A 15 -20.22 1.65 35.17
N CYS A 16 -19.36 0.77 35.69
CA CYS A 16 -19.40 -0.66 35.35
C CYS A 16 -20.52 -1.34 36.14
N ARG A 17 -21.44 -2.01 35.43
CA ARG A 17 -22.40 -2.95 36.04
C ARG A 17 -21.69 -4.28 36.29
N GLU A 18 -21.71 -4.71 37.54
CA GLU A 18 -21.38 -6.06 37.97
C GLU A 18 -22.42 -7.07 37.47
N GLY A 19 -21.95 -8.14 36.82
CA GLY A 19 -22.73 -9.35 36.55
C GLY A 19 -21.92 -10.55 37.04
N ARG A 20 -22.33 -11.10 38.18
CA ARG A 20 -21.76 -12.31 38.80
C ARG A 20 -21.98 -13.52 37.89
N ASN A 21 -20.94 -14.36 37.75
CA ASN A 21 -21.04 -15.81 37.84
C ASN A 21 -19.62 -16.44 37.79
N GLN A 22 -19.16 -16.90 38.94
CA GLN A 22 -18.21 -18.01 39.12
C GLN A 22 -19.03 -19.20 39.66
N PRO A 23 -18.58 -20.49 39.58
CA PRO A 23 -17.19 -20.91 39.80
C PRO A 23 -16.68 -22.12 38.97
N ALA A 24 -15.35 -22.27 38.92
CA ALA A 24 -14.64 -23.48 39.34
C ALA A 24 -13.13 -23.27 39.19
N SER A 25 -12.45 -23.35 40.32
CA SER A 25 -11.01 -23.28 40.51
C SER A 25 -10.33 -24.61 40.18
N PHE A 26 -9.15 -24.56 39.55
CA PHE A 26 -8.11 -25.56 39.77
C PHE A 26 -6.74 -24.84 39.81
N PHE A 27 -6.05 -25.04 40.93
CA PHE A 27 -4.77 -24.42 41.29
C PHE A 27 -3.61 -25.08 40.54
N GLY A 28 -2.61 -24.25 40.19
CA GLY A 28 -1.28 -24.68 39.75
C GLY A 28 -0.29 -23.52 39.88
N GLN A 29 0.15 -23.27 41.11
CA GLN A 29 1.21 -22.30 41.43
C GLN A 29 2.55 -22.73 40.82
N VAL A 30 3.25 -21.82 40.16
CA VAL A 30 4.71 -21.82 40.10
C VAL A 30 5.20 -20.44 40.53
N SER A 31 6.03 -20.46 41.56
CA SER A 31 6.53 -19.33 42.33
C SER A 31 7.55 -18.52 41.53
N ALA A 32 7.41 -17.19 41.60
CA ALA A 32 8.44 -16.23 41.24
C ALA A 32 9.44 -16.11 42.41
N ALA A 33 10.71 -16.43 42.15
CA ALA A 33 11.80 -16.14 43.07
C ALA A 33 12.37 -14.75 42.75
N ALA A 34 12.28 -13.86 43.73
CA ALA A 34 13.04 -12.63 43.82
C ALA A 34 14.53 -12.94 44.05
N MET A 35 15.41 -12.12 43.47
CA MET A 35 16.74 -11.89 44.02
C MET A 35 17.03 -10.40 44.02
N ASP A 36 17.39 -9.92 45.20
CA ASP A 36 17.85 -8.58 45.55
C ASP A 36 19.28 -8.28 45.05
N PRO A 37 19.70 -7.00 45.07
CA PRO A 37 20.88 -6.50 44.37
C PRO A 37 22.15 -6.49 45.24
N CYS A 38 23.33 -6.57 44.62
CA CYS A 38 24.61 -6.26 45.26
C CYS A 38 25.57 -5.49 44.34
N TYR A 39 26.46 -4.78 45.01
CA TYR A 39 27.23 -3.60 44.62
C TYR A 39 28.46 -3.81 43.68
N LEU A 40 28.75 -2.71 42.95
CA LEU A 40 30.01 -2.13 42.47
C LEU A 40 31.38 -2.86 42.63
N SER A 41 32.10 -2.92 41.52
CA SER A 41 33.54 -2.62 41.26
C SER A 41 33.96 -3.49 40.06
N GLY A 42 34.67 -3.05 39.02
CA GLY A 42 35.89 -2.26 38.95
C GLY A 42 36.75 -2.96 37.88
N ASP A 43 37.32 -2.16 36.97
CA ASP A 43 38.37 -2.49 36.01
C ASP A 43 38.14 -3.42 34.81
N GLY A 44 38.70 -2.95 33.69
CA GLY A 44 38.49 -3.48 32.36
C GLY A 44 39.51 -4.54 31.94
N ALA A 45 39.09 -5.34 30.98
CA ALA A 45 39.96 -6.03 30.06
C ALA A 45 39.16 -6.36 28.79
N THR A 46 39.71 -5.97 27.65
CA THR A 46 39.29 -6.35 26.31
C THR A 46 39.33 -7.87 26.14
N CYS A 47 38.21 -8.48 25.72
CA CYS A 47 38.18 -9.86 25.27
C CYS A 47 37.62 -9.98 23.86
N VAL A 48 38.51 -10.36 22.94
CA VAL A 48 38.22 -10.86 21.59
C VAL A 48 37.58 -12.25 21.71
N PRO A 49 36.46 -12.57 21.04
CA PRO A 49 35.89 -13.90 21.12
C PRO A 49 36.64 -14.86 20.18
N LYS A 50 37.36 -15.83 20.77
CA LYS A 50 37.77 -17.05 20.08
C LYS A 50 36.60 -18.01 20.01
N ILE A 51 36.23 -18.37 18.78
CA ILE A 51 35.29 -19.44 18.45
C ILE A 51 35.91 -20.78 18.89
N ALA A 52 35.31 -21.43 19.89
CA ALA A 52 35.69 -22.77 20.32
C ALA A 52 34.72 -23.80 19.74
N ARG A 53 35.29 -24.71 18.92
CA ARG A 53 34.65 -25.94 18.44
C ARG A 53 34.45 -26.89 19.63
N PHE A 54 33.23 -27.40 19.79
CA PHE A 54 32.96 -28.51 20.71
C PHE A 54 33.28 -29.85 20.06
N ALA A 55 34.16 -30.61 20.71
CA ALA A 55 34.42 -32.02 20.44
C ALA A 55 33.91 -32.88 21.59
N ASP A 56 33.08 -33.85 21.19
CA ASP A 56 32.74 -35.15 21.76
C ASP A 56 33.31 -35.56 23.14
N ARG A 57 32.41 -35.81 24.11
CA ARG A 57 32.54 -36.92 25.08
C ARG A 57 31.17 -37.52 25.40
N ARG A 58 31.04 -38.80 25.09
CA ARG A 58 29.94 -39.72 25.44
C ARG A 58 29.95 -40.06 26.92
N VAL A 59 28.77 -40.31 27.50
CA VAL A 59 28.27 -41.64 27.97
C VAL A 59 27.12 -41.40 28.96
N GLY A 60 25.95 -41.97 28.68
CA GLY A 60 24.83 -42.06 29.62
C GLY A 60 23.57 -42.56 28.93
N ARG A 61 23.36 -43.89 28.93
CA ARG A 61 22.22 -44.59 28.31
C ARG A 61 20.93 -44.43 29.11
N SER A 62 19.80 -44.24 28.43
CA SER A 62 18.49 -44.85 28.75
C SER A 62 17.53 -44.71 27.55
N PRO A 63 16.58 -45.64 27.30
CA PRO A 63 16.02 -45.91 25.97
C PRO A 63 14.61 -45.34 25.76
N CYS A 64 14.38 -44.69 24.64
CA CYS A 64 13.05 -44.55 24.02
C CYS A 64 13.22 -44.62 22.50
N GLY A 65 12.63 -45.65 21.89
CA GLY A 65 12.75 -45.95 20.47
C GLY A 65 11.91 -45.02 19.60
N ILE A 66 12.54 -44.52 18.53
CA ILE A 66 11.85 -43.96 17.36
C ILE A 66 12.44 -44.62 16.12
N ASN A 67 11.56 -45.24 15.33
CA ASN A 67 11.87 -45.81 14.01
C ASN A 67 12.20 -44.68 13.02
N LEU A 68 13.44 -44.64 12.54
CA LEU A 68 13.85 -43.82 11.41
C LEU A 68 13.81 -44.63 10.11
N MET A 69 12.97 -44.17 9.17
CA MET A 69 12.96 -44.66 7.79
C MET A 69 14.28 -44.31 7.08
N ARG A 70 14.84 -45.29 6.38
CA ARG A 70 16.01 -45.15 5.51
C ARG A 70 15.64 -44.50 4.15
N PRO A 71 16.53 -43.72 3.54
CA PRO A 71 16.31 -43.16 2.20
C PRO A 71 16.52 -44.20 1.10
N LYS A 72 15.58 -44.27 0.15
CA LYS A 72 15.71 -45.05 -1.09
C LYS A 72 16.53 -44.28 -2.13
N LYS A 73 17.42 -45.01 -2.82
CA LYS A 73 18.22 -44.59 -3.97
C LYS A 73 17.34 -44.29 -5.21
N PRO A 74 17.84 -43.50 -6.18
CA PRO A 74 17.09 -43.14 -7.38
C PRO A 74 17.09 -44.29 -8.40
N LEU A 75 15.93 -44.51 -9.05
CA LEU A 75 15.76 -45.44 -10.16
C LEU A 75 15.71 -44.65 -11.48
N GLN A 76 16.53 -45.08 -12.42
CA GLN A 76 16.51 -44.70 -13.83
C GLN A 76 15.16 -45.06 -14.46
N THR A 77 14.66 -44.19 -15.33
CA THR A 77 13.50 -44.45 -16.19
C THR A 77 13.98 -44.53 -17.63
N ASP A 78 13.97 -45.73 -18.19
CA ASP A 78 13.89 -45.95 -19.64
C ASP A 78 12.44 -46.21 -20.02
N GLY A 79 12.04 -45.60 -21.14
CA GLY A 79 10.68 -45.66 -21.64
C GLY A 79 10.36 -46.96 -22.35
N GLN A 80 9.08 -47.33 -22.33
CA GLN A 80 8.44 -47.96 -23.48
C GLN A 80 6.93 -47.79 -23.42
N VAL A 81 6.38 -47.49 -24.60
CA VAL A 81 4.97 -47.28 -24.92
C VAL A 81 4.31 -48.63 -25.13
N HIS A 82 3.18 -48.90 -24.48
CA HIS A 82 2.17 -49.83 -25.00
C HIS A 82 0.75 -49.43 -24.56
N VAL A 83 -0.10 -49.27 -25.57
CA VAL A 83 -1.56 -49.13 -25.53
C VAL A 83 -2.18 -50.52 -25.33
N TYR A 84 -3.22 -50.68 -24.49
CA TYR A 84 -4.41 -51.51 -24.79
C TYR A 84 -5.54 -51.31 -23.75
N HIS A 85 -6.74 -51.55 -24.27
CA HIS A 85 -8.13 -51.38 -23.83
C HIS A 85 -8.58 -51.74 -22.40
N ASP A 86 -9.50 -50.88 -21.90
CA ASP A 86 -10.91 -51.15 -21.55
C ASP A 86 -11.24 -52.47 -20.81
N PHE A 87 -11.67 -52.38 -19.55
CA PHE A 87 -12.60 -53.33 -18.93
C PHE A 87 -13.44 -52.67 -17.84
N SER A 88 -14.75 -52.81 -18.04
CA SER A 88 -15.83 -52.50 -17.11
C SER A 88 -15.90 -53.53 -15.97
N GLY A 89 -16.25 -53.08 -14.77
CA GLY A 89 -16.42 -53.94 -13.61
C GLY A 89 -17.23 -53.29 -12.50
N LEU A 90 -18.53 -53.58 -12.50
CA LEU A 90 -19.50 -53.25 -11.45
C LEU A 90 -19.04 -53.78 -10.07
N VAL A 91 -19.07 -52.94 -9.04
CA VAL A 91 -19.43 -53.39 -7.68
C VAL A 91 -20.37 -52.37 -7.05
N ARG A 92 -21.60 -52.84 -6.78
CA ARG A 92 -22.63 -52.14 -6.02
C ARG A 92 -22.19 -52.02 -4.56
N ASN A 93 -22.30 -50.83 -3.97
CA ASN A 93 -22.62 -50.77 -2.54
C ASN A 93 -23.64 -49.67 -2.24
N LYS A 94 -24.69 -50.08 -1.53
CA LYS A 94 -25.83 -49.27 -1.11
C LYS A 94 -25.44 -48.56 0.18
N ASN A 95 -25.65 -47.25 0.27
CA ASN A 95 -26.27 -46.65 1.45
C ASN A 95 -26.78 -45.23 1.12
N ARG A 96 -28.10 -45.10 1.18
CA ARG A 96 -28.87 -43.87 1.02
C ARG A 96 -28.90 -43.14 2.36
N HIS A 97 -28.59 -41.85 2.35
CA HIS A 97 -29.34 -40.87 3.13
C HIS A 97 -29.62 -39.63 2.28
N HIS A 98 -30.92 -39.37 2.10
CA HIS A 98 -31.56 -38.13 1.64
C HIS A 98 -31.09 -36.93 2.50
N ARG A 99 -30.93 -35.67 2.08
CA ARG A 99 -31.69 -34.74 1.19
C ARG A 99 -30.94 -33.37 1.31
N PRO A 100 -31.34 -32.26 0.63
CA PRO A 100 -31.55 -32.04 -0.79
C PRO A 100 -30.64 -30.92 -1.35
N GLN A 101 -30.25 -31.05 -2.62
CA GLN A 101 -29.67 -29.97 -3.42
C GLN A 101 -30.79 -29.07 -3.96
N HIS A 102 -30.68 -27.76 -3.75
CA HIS A 102 -31.51 -26.78 -4.46
C HIS A 102 -30.87 -26.44 -5.81
N HIS A 103 -31.52 -26.90 -6.87
CA HIS A 103 -31.37 -26.36 -8.22
C HIS A 103 -32.04 -24.98 -8.30
N ALA A 104 -31.35 -24.00 -8.87
CA ALA A 104 -32.00 -22.88 -9.55
C ALA A 104 -31.28 -22.64 -10.88
N ARG A 105 -31.98 -23.01 -11.96
CA ARG A 105 -31.65 -22.80 -13.36
C ARG A 105 -32.78 -21.93 -13.89
N TRP A 106 -32.56 -20.66 -14.22
CA TRP A 106 -33.53 -19.86 -14.99
C TRP A 106 -32.86 -18.75 -15.84
N LEU A 107 -33.18 -18.84 -17.14
CA LEU A 107 -33.33 -17.84 -18.21
C LEU A 107 -32.24 -16.80 -18.54
N ARG A 108 -31.62 -17.01 -19.70
CA ARG A 108 -31.33 -15.96 -20.68
C ARG A 108 -32.63 -15.30 -21.13
N ARG A 109 -32.69 -13.97 -21.13
CA ARG A 109 -33.52 -13.19 -22.05
C ARG A 109 -32.79 -11.90 -22.40
N ASP A 110 -32.69 -11.68 -23.71
CA ASP A 110 -32.31 -10.44 -24.36
C ASP A 110 -33.28 -9.32 -23.97
N LEU A 111 -32.75 -8.14 -23.65
CA LEU A 111 -33.43 -6.87 -23.88
C LEU A 111 -32.38 -5.82 -24.26
N ASN A 112 -32.30 -5.59 -25.58
CA ASN A 112 -31.81 -4.36 -26.16
C ASN A 112 -32.68 -3.20 -25.65
N GLY A 113 -32.07 -2.27 -24.93
CA GLY A 113 -32.66 -1.00 -24.55
C GLY A 113 -31.53 0.00 -24.40
N ALA A 114 -31.13 0.62 -25.51
CA ALA A 114 -30.21 1.73 -25.49
C ALA A 114 -30.92 2.92 -24.81
N VAL A 115 -30.47 3.26 -23.61
CA VAL A 115 -30.76 4.55 -22.97
C VAL A 115 -29.50 5.37 -23.15
N ASP A 116 -29.59 6.41 -23.99
CA ASP A 116 -28.56 7.45 -24.04
C ASP A 116 -28.60 8.19 -22.70
N VAL A 117 -27.61 7.90 -21.86
CA VAL A 117 -27.37 8.64 -20.61
C VAL A 117 -26.23 9.61 -20.89
N GLU A 118 -26.56 10.89 -20.98
CA GLU A 118 -25.59 11.98 -21.01
C GLU A 118 -24.92 12.05 -19.63
N TYR A 119 -23.71 11.51 -19.52
CA TYR A 119 -22.90 11.61 -18.31
C TYR A 119 -22.32 13.02 -18.18
N ALA A 120 -22.48 13.63 -17.01
CA ALA A 120 -21.76 14.84 -16.64
C ALA A 120 -20.24 14.58 -16.74
N LYS A 121 -19.59 15.25 -17.70
CA LYS A 121 -18.14 15.20 -17.92
C LYS A 121 -17.41 15.54 -16.62
N THR A 122 -16.51 14.65 -16.20
CA THR A 122 -15.52 14.95 -15.18
C THR A 122 -14.18 15.16 -15.87
N ASP A 123 -13.87 16.43 -16.20
CA ASP A 123 -12.66 16.86 -16.93
C ASP A 123 -11.33 16.35 -16.33
N LEU A 124 -11.36 15.89 -15.08
CA LEU A 124 -10.20 15.47 -14.30
C LEU A 124 -9.57 14.15 -14.79
N GLU A 125 -10.38 13.23 -15.31
CA GLU A 125 -9.94 11.86 -15.63
C GLU A 125 -9.86 11.62 -17.14
N ASP A 126 -10.65 12.34 -17.94
CA ASP A 126 -10.55 12.34 -19.41
C ASP A 126 -9.19 12.89 -19.85
N GLY A 127 -8.69 13.95 -19.19
CA GLY A 127 -7.34 14.47 -19.45
C GLY A 127 -6.27 13.40 -19.23
N LEU A 128 -6.20 12.81 -18.04
CA LEU A 128 -5.19 11.80 -17.68
C LEU A 128 -5.24 10.58 -18.59
N ASN A 129 -6.43 10.13 -19.00
CA ASN A 129 -6.58 9.02 -19.91
C ASN A 129 -6.21 9.41 -21.35
N GLN A 130 -6.53 10.64 -21.79
CA GLN A 130 -6.12 11.16 -23.09
C GLN A 130 -4.59 11.26 -23.20
N ALA A 131 -3.87 11.82 -22.22
CA ALA A 131 -2.38 11.79 -22.20
C ALA A 131 -1.83 10.42 -22.46
N ILE A 132 -2.39 9.43 -21.77
CA ILE A 132 -1.80 8.11 -21.72
C ILE A 132 -2.15 7.34 -22.99
N ASN A 133 -3.37 7.53 -23.52
CA ASN A 133 -3.73 7.02 -24.83
C ASN A 133 -2.89 7.68 -25.94
N ASP A 134 -2.57 8.96 -25.84
CA ASP A 134 -1.70 9.67 -26.77
C ASP A 134 -0.24 9.18 -26.69
N VAL A 135 0.26 8.85 -25.48
CA VAL A 135 1.58 8.21 -25.29
C VAL A 135 1.62 6.79 -25.85
N ILE A 136 0.53 6.04 -25.73
CA ILE A 136 0.41 4.69 -26.31
C ILE A 136 0.31 4.77 -27.84
N ALA A 137 -0.44 5.74 -28.37
CA ALA A 137 -0.67 5.90 -29.81
C ALA A 137 0.52 6.54 -30.57
N SER A 138 1.33 7.36 -29.91
CA SER A 138 2.57 7.95 -30.46
C SER A 138 3.78 6.99 -30.46
N GLY A 139 3.63 5.82 -29.84
CA GLY A 139 4.61 4.75 -29.87
C GLY A 139 4.71 4.07 -31.24
N THR A 140 5.53 4.62 -32.13
CA THR A 140 6.01 3.95 -33.35
C THR A 140 6.86 2.73 -32.97
N PHE A 141 6.23 1.60 -32.66
CA PHE A 141 6.93 0.33 -32.51
C PHE A 141 6.88 -0.46 -33.81
N ALA A 142 7.97 -0.35 -34.58
CA ALA A 142 8.37 -1.40 -35.49
C ALA A 142 8.69 -2.65 -34.67
N THR A 143 8.06 -3.77 -35.03
CA THR A 143 8.35 -5.11 -34.54
C THR A 143 9.78 -5.52 -34.92
N ALA A 144 10.75 -5.26 -34.05
CA ALA A 144 12.11 -5.78 -34.21
C ALA A 144 12.33 -7.00 -33.31
N SER A 145 12.45 -8.16 -33.95
CA SER A 145 12.87 -9.43 -33.35
C SER A 145 14.23 -9.27 -32.67
N SER A 146 14.30 -9.77 -31.43
CA SER A 146 15.49 -9.83 -30.59
C SER A 146 16.67 -10.51 -31.29
N THR A 147 17.65 -9.71 -31.71
CA THR A 147 19.05 -10.16 -31.84
C THR A 147 19.95 -9.10 -31.23
N ARG A 148 20.78 -9.55 -30.28
CA ARG A 148 21.67 -8.75 -29.44
C ARG A 148 22.71 -8.03 -30.30
N VAL A 149 22.61 -6.70 -30.39
CA VAL A 149 23.66 -5.84 -30.96
C VAL A 149 24.11 -4.85 -29.89
N THR A 150 25.33 -5.05 -29.40
CA THR A 150 26.05 -4.09 -28.56
C THR A 150 26.63 -3.00 -29.46
N ASN A 151 25.94 -1.86 -29.57
CA ASN A 151 26.54 -0.64 -30.11
C ASN A 151 26.60 0.42 -29.01
N SER A 152 27.83 0.86 -28.74
CA SER A 152 28.20 2.00 -27.90
C SER A 152 27.51 3.27 -28.39
N VAL A 153 26.50 3.75 -27.65
CA VAL A 153 25.88 5.06 -27.86
C VAL A 153 26.58 6.08 -26.98
N THR A 154 27.83 6.42 -27.32
CA THR A 154 28.53 7.60 -26.83
C THR A 154 28.45 8.66 -27.93
N GLY A 155 27.36 9.43 -28.00
CA GLY A 155 27.26 10.46 -29.05
C GLY A 155 25.95 11.21 -29.20
N LEU A 156 24.87 10.85 -28.49
CA LEU A 156 23.64 11.65 -28.52
C LEU A 156 23.74 12.79 -27.52
N LYS A 157 24.13 13.98 -27.99
CA LYS A 157 23.80 15.23 -27.30
C LYS A 157 22.26 15.32 -27.23
N PRO A 158 21.66 15.64 -26.08
CA PRO A 158 20.21 15.80 -25.99
C PRO A 158 19.78 17.02 -26.82
N ILE A 159 19.18 16.79 -27.98
CA ILE A 159 18.55 17.80 -28.85
C ILE A 159 17.16 18.14 -28.29
N PHE A 160 17.06 18.41 -26.99
CA PHE A 160 15.80 18.77 -26.32
C PHE A 160 15.78 20.22 -25.81
N LEU A 161 16.76 21.04 -26.20
CA LEU A 161 16.86 22.43 -25.73
C LEU A 161 16.64 23.50 -26.82
N GLN A 162 16.19 23.14 -28.03
CA GLN A 162 16.00 24.12 -29.10
C GLN A 162 14.53 24.53 -29.31
N GLU A 163 14.23 25.73 -28.79
CA GLU A 163 13.43 26.81 -29.41
C GLU A 163 11.92 26.66 -29.63
N ASN A 164 11.24 25.76 -28.92
CA ASN A 164 9.81 25.93 -28.65
C ASN A 164 9.56 25.90 -27.14
N THR A 165 9.98 26.95 -26.43
CA THR A 165 9.69 27.16 -25.01
C THR A 165 8.23 27.57 -24.84
N THR A 166 7.34 26.62 -25.08
CA THR A 166 5.96 26.67 -24.62
C THR A 166 5.98 26.60 -23.08
N GLU A 167 5.55 27.69 -22.45
CA GLU A 167 5.35 27.96 -21.02
C GLU A 167 5.71 26.82 -20.03
N ALA A 168 6.99 26.67 -19.69
CA ALA A 168 7.36 25.83 -18.57
C ALA A 168 6.90 26.47 -17.26
N ARG A 169 6.21 25.71 -16.41
CA ARG A 169 5.81 26.17 -15.06
C ARG A 169 6.75 25.57 -14.02
N ALA A 170 7.08 26.31 -12.97
CA ALA A 170 8.01 25.87 -11.94
C ALA A 170 7.30 25.46 -10.65
N ILE A 171 7.74 24.35 -10.04
CA ILE A 171 7.35 23.94 -8.69
C ILE A 171 8.57 23.92 -7.77
N LYS A 172 8.33 24.11 -6.47
CA LYS A 172 9.33 23.87 -5.43
C LYS A 172 8.92 22.66 -4.59
N ILE A 173 9.92 21.87 -4.21
CA ILE A 173 9.75 20.63 -3.44
C ILE A 173 10.69 20.72 -2.24
N LYS A 174 10.14 20.68 -1.02
CA LYS A 174 10.91 20.82 0.23
C LYS A 174 10.70 19.64 1.15
N TRP A 175 11.78 18.99 1.54
CA TRP A 175 11.80 17.98 2.60
C TRP A 175 12.06 18.67 3.93
N GLN A 176 11.01 18.94 4.70
CA GLN A 176 11.05 19.88 5.83
C GLN A 176 12.13 19.54 6.86
N LYS A 177 12.17 18.28 7.30
CA LYS A 177 13.14 17.79 8.30
C LYS A 177 14.60 17.83 7.80
N LEU A 178 14.81 17.82 6.49
CA LEU A 178 16.15 17.86 5.89
C LEU A 178 16.62 19.30 5.61
N GLY A 179 15.69 20.27 5.60
CA GLY A 179 16.00 21.65 5.17
C GLY A 179 16.45 21.74 3.72
N ILE A 180 16.10 20.75 2.88
CA ILE A 180 16.48 20.70 1.47
C ILE A 180 15.27 21.12 0.62
N THR A 181 15.48 22.09 -0.27
CA THR A 181 14.51 22.51 -1.28
C THR A 181 15.12 22.39 -2.67
N VAL A 182 14.35 21.88 -3.63
CA VAL A 182 14.71 21.83 -5.05
C VAL A 182 13.62 22.47 -5.90
N THR A 183 14.01 22.97 -7.07
CA THR A 183 13.11 23.55 -8.07
C THR A 183 13.01 22.61 -9.28
N ALA A 184 11.79 22.34 -9.74
CA ALA A 184 11.55 21.57 -10.95
C ALA A 184 10.74 22.37 -11.97
N LEU A 185 11.12 22.25 -13.24
CA LEU A 185 10.41 22.80 -14.39
C LEU A 185 9.49 21.72 -14.96
N MET A 186 8.20 22.03 -15.06
CA MET A 186 7.14 21.15 -15.55
C MET A 186 6.84 21.49 -17.01
N THR A 187 6.97 20.50 -17.90
CA THR A 187 6.83 20.67 -19.36
C THR A 187 5.36 20.53 -19.77
N VAL A 188 4.78 21.59 -20.35
CA VAL A 188 3.35 21.66 -20.69
C VAL A 188 3.01 21.00 -22.04
N VAL A 189 3.98 20.82 -22.93
CA VAL A 189 3.74 20.51 -24.36
C VAL A 189 3.01 19.18 -24.60
N GLU A 190 3.44 18.07 -23.99
CA GLU A 190 2.87 16.75 -24.30
C GLU A 190 1.79 16.29 -23.31
N LYS A 191 1.68 16.93 -22.14
CA LYS A 191 0.85 16.47 -21.01
C LYS A 191 0.22 17.63 -20.24
N SER A 192 -0.25 18.64 -20.97
CA SER A 192 -0.80 19.88 -20.41
C SER A 192 -1.82 19.63 -19.30
N HIS A 193 -2.82 18.77 -19.51
CA HIS A 193 -3.85 18.47 -18.50
C HIS A 193 -3.28 17.86 -17.20
N LEU A 194 -2.20 17.07 -17.28
CA LEU A 194 -1.58 16.44 -16.12
C LEU A 194 -0.86 17.49 -15.27
N ILE A 195 -0.21 18.44 -15.96
CA ILE A 195 0.43 19.59 -15.33
C ILE A 195 -0.62 20.54 -14.76
N ASP A 196 -1.68 20.85 -15.51
CA ASP A 196 -2.78 21.69 -15.04
C ASP A 196 -3.46 21.08 -13.82
N LEU A 197 -3.67 19.77 -13.82
CA LEU A 197 -4.20 19.04 -12.67
C LEU A 197 -3.26 19.15 -11.46
N LEU A 198 -1.95 18.97 -11.65
CA LEU A 198 -0.97 19.15 -10.58
C LEU A 198 -1.08 20.56 -10.00
N PHE A 199 -0.98 21.59 -10.84
CA PHE A 199 -0.97 22.99 -10.39
C PHE A 199 -2.30 23.44 -9.76
N LYS A 200 -3.43 22.93 -10.24
CA LYS A 200 -4.75 23.16 -9.62
C LYS A 200 -4.81 22.63 -8.17
N ASN A 201 -4.00 21.63 -7.84
CA ASN A 201 -3.96 21.00 -6.52
C ASN A 201 -2.72 21.41 -5.70
N LEU A 202 -1.92 22.39 -6.16
CA LEU A 202 -0.85 22.96 -5.36
C LEU A 202 -1.39 24.07 -4.43
N PRO A 203 -0.81 24.24 -3.24
CA PRO A 203 0.23 23.41 -2.64
C PRO A 203 -0.32 22.13 -1.98
N TYR A 204 0.51 21.11 -1.81
CA TYR A 204 0.16 19.91 -1.03
C TYR A 204 1.33 19.39 -0.17
N ARG A 205 0.97 18.52 0.80
CA ARG A 205 1.88 17.77 1.67
C ARG A 205 1.76 16.28 1.40
N ALA A 206 2.84 15.54 1.59
CA ALA A 206 2.85 14.09 1.52
C ALA A 206 3.93 13.50 2.43
N LEU A 207 3.76 12.23 2.80
CA LEU A 207 4.85 11.42 3.35
C LEU A 207 5.77 11.00 2.20
N GLN A 208 7.05 11.34 2.29
CA GLN A 208 8.02 10.93 1.30
C GLN A 208 8.40 9.46 1.52
N SER A 209 8.21 8.65 0.48
CA SER A 209 8.75 7.30 0.39
C SER A 209 9.95 7.24 -0.55
N HIS A 210 10.65 6.11 -0.55
CA HIS A 210 11.74 5.84 -1.46
C HIS A 210 11.33 4.71 -2.42
N ALA A 211 11.56 4.92 -3.73
CA ALA A 211 11.22 3.96 -4.78
C ALA A 211 12.24 4.04 -5.93
N LEU A 212 12.20 3.04 -6.82
CA LEU A 212 13.10 2.89 -7.94
C LEU A 212 12.33 2.93 -9.27
N VAL A 213 12.44 3.95 -10.13
CA VAL A 213 11.69 4.00 -11.43
C VAL A 213 12.44 4.59 -12.66
N ALA A 214 12.57 3.80 -13.72
CA ALA A 214 12.86 4.15 -15.13
C ALA A 214 14.29 4.62 -15.54
N ASP A 215 14.68 4.24 -16.75
CA ASP A 215 15.94 4.61 -17.41
C ASP A 215 15.85 6.00 -18.06
N THR A 216 15.79 7.05 -17.23
CA THR A 216 15.84 8.46 -17.68
C THR A 216 17.02 9.22 -17.07
N GLN A 217 17.17 10.51 -17.35
CA GLN A 217 18.16 11.34 -16.67
C GLN A 217 17.79 11.57 -15.20
N ASP A 218 18.80 11.72 -14.33
CA ASP A 218 18.59 12.23 -12.98
C ASP A 218 17.88 13.60 -13.00
N GLY A 219 16.93 13.78 -12.09
CA GLY A 219 16.09 14.96 -12.00
C GLY A 219 14.75 14.84 -12.72
N THR A 220 14.52 13.83 -13.57
CA THR A 220 13.21 13.65 -14.22
C THR A 220 12.10 13.49 -13.17
N VAL A 221 11.05 14.30 -13.31
CA VAL A 221 9.82 14.26 -12.50
C VAL A 221 8.75 13.50 -13.26
N PHE A 222 8.06 12.59 -12.59
CA PHE A 222 7.02 11.75 -13.15
C PHE A 222 5.73 11.88 -12.35
N LEU A 223 4.59 11.77 -13.04
CA LEU A 223 3.30 11.52 -12.42
C LEU A 223 2.82 10.12 -12.77
N SER A 224 2.23 9.40 -11.81
CA SER A 224 1.78 8.02 -12.01
C SER A 224 0.30 7.83 -11.66
N ARG A 225 -0.31 6.80 -12.24
CA ARG A 225 -1.68 6.36 -11.92
C ARG A 225 -1.82 5.86 -10.48
N ASN A 226 -0.70 5.55 -9.81
CA ASN A 226 -0.66 5.15 -8.41
C ASN A 226 -0.70 6.37 -7.46
N GLN A 227 -1.10 7.54 -7.97
CA GLN A 227 -1.16 8.80 -7.22
C GLN A 227 0.21 9.25 -6.68
N HIS A 228 1.28 8.98 -7.43
CA HIS A 228 2.63 9.40 -7.07
C HIS A 228 3.11 10.56 -7.92
N MET A 229 3.87 11.45 -7.28
CA MET A 229 4.89 12.25 -7.94
C MET A 229 6.25 11.64 -7.61
N ALA A 230 6.94 11.11 -8.62
CA ALA A 230 8.25 10.48 -8.45
C ALA A 230 9.35 11.36 -9.05
N ILE A 231 10.55 11.33 -8.46
CA ILE A 231 11.71 12.05 -8.96
C ILE A 231 12.90 11.11 -8.99
N LYS A 232 13.47 10.89 -10.18
CA LYS A 232 14.70 10.11 -10.33
C LYS A 232 15.88 10.89 -9.78
N TYR A 233 16.74 10.26 -8.96
CA TYR A 233 17.93 10.91 -8.42
C TYR A 233 19.21 10.04 -8.52
N GLY A 234 19.11 8.84 -9.09
CA GLY A 234 20.24 7.93 -9.28
C GLY A 234 19.85 6.74 -10.18
N PRO A 235 20.73 5.72 -10.32
CA PRO A 235 20.49 4.56 -11.17
C PRO A 235 19.29 3.72 -10.75
N LEU A 236 18.56 3.18 -11.72
CA LEU A 236 17.29 2.46 -11.52
C LEU A 236 17.26 1.19 -12.35
N SER A 237 16.74 0.11 -11.76
CA SER A 237 16.62 -1.20 -12.42
C SER A 237 15.24 -1.46 -13.00
N GLU A 238 14.21 -0.74 -12.54
CA GLU A 238 12.84 -0.87 -13.03
C GLU A 238 12.72 -0.22 -14.42
N TYR A 239 12.40 -1.02 -15.43
CA TYR A 239 12.24 -0.57 -16.82
C TYR A 239 10.79 -0.22 -17.18
N LEU A 240 9.87 -0.25 -16.21
CA LEU A 240 8.46 0.04 -16.48
C LEU A 240 8.30 1.49 -16.97
N PRO A 241 7.44 1.71 -17.97
CA PRO A 241 7.22 3.04 -18.52
C PRO A 241 6.61 3.95 -17.46
N ALA A 242 7.12 5.17 -17.38
CA ALA A 242 6.61 6.24 -16.53
C ALA A 242 6.26 7.46 -17.38
N ALA A 243 5.35 8.31 -16.90
CA ALA A 243 4.98 9.53 -17.61
C ALA A 243 5.86 10.70 -17.13
N PRO A 244 6.95 11.06 -17.85
CA PRO A 244 7.74 12.24 -17.50
C PRO A 244 6.88 13.49 -17.67
N CYS A 245 6.99 14.40 -16.71
CA CYS A 245 6.21 15.62 -16.60
C CYS A 245 7.10 16.86 -16.40
N GLY A 246 8.39 16.67 -16.10
CA GLY A 246 9.30 17.78 -15.84
C GLY A 246 10.70 17.32 -15.45
N PHE A 247 11.53 18.26 -15.03
CA PHE A 247 12.89 18.01 -14.58
C PHE A 247 13.30 18.99 -13.47
N VAL A 248 14.04 18.49 -12.48
CA VAL A 248 14.75 19.33 -11.50
C VAL A 248 15.83 20.13 -12.22
N ILE A 249 15.95 21.42 -11.91
CA ILE A 249 16.95 22.29 -12.55
C ILE A 249 18.38 21.79 -12.26
N PRO A 250 19.34 21.97 -13.20
CA PRO A 250 20.70 21.47 -13.04
C PRO A 250 21.37 21.87 -11.72
N GLU A 251 21.13 23.09 -11.26
CA GLU A 251 21.70 23.67 -10.04
C GLU A 251 21.27 22.90 -8.78
N ASP A 252 20.11 22.26 -8.80
CA ASP A 252 19.51 21.59 -7.66
C ASP A 252 19.71 20.06 -7.66
N ILE A 253 20.32 19.48 -8.71
CA ILE A 253 20.53 18.01 -8.82
C ILE A 253 21.36 17.47 -7.65
N HIS A 254 22.39 18.19 -7.20
CA HIS A 254 23.20 17.76 -6.06
C HIS A 254 22.39 17.77 -4.74
N LYS A 255 21.47 18.73 -4.58
CA LYS A 255 20.55 18.79 -3.44
C LYS A 255 19.56 17.64 -3.47
N LEU A 256 19.02 17.33 -4.66
CA LEU A 256 18.13 16.19 -4.87
C LEU A 256 18.82 14.87 -4.48
N ARG A 257 20.06 14.63 -4.91
CA ARG A 257 20.83 13.44 -4.51
C ARG A 257 21.04 13.35 -3.01
N LYS A 258 21.38 14.48 -2.36
CA LYS A 258 21.51 14.54 -0.91
C LYS A 258 20.19 14.20 -0.21
N ALA A 259 19.06 14.72 -0.70
CA ALA A 259 17.73 14.38 -0.19
C ALA A 259 17.44 12.88 -0.38
N GLY A 260 17.62 12.34 -1.60
CA GLY A 260 17.41 10.93 -1.91
C GLY A 260 18.20 9.97 -1.01
N ASN A 261 19.49 10.25 -0.76
CA ASN A 261 20.31 9.45 0.16
C ASN A 261 19.85 9.55 1.62
N SER A 262 19.41 10.75 2.05
CA SER A 262 18.88 10.94 3.40
C SER A 262 17.55 10.21 3.60
N LEU A 263 16.69 10.21 2.57
CA LEU A 263 15.44 9.46 2.54
C LEU A 263 15.68 7.95 2.57
N TRP A 264 16.66 7.46 1.80
CA TRP A 264 17.08 6.06 1.87
C TRP A 264 17.48 5.67 3.30
N HIS A 265 18.33 6.48 3.96
CA HIS A 265 18.72 6.23 5.35
C HIS A 265 17.52 6.26 6.31
N ALA A 266 16.56 7.15 6.08
CA ALA A 266 15.34 7.22 6.87
C ALA A 266 14.49 5.94 6.74
N CYS A 267 14.26 5.45 5.53
CA CYS A 267 13.49 4.21 5.31
C CYS A 267 14.27 2.95 5.72
N TYR A 268 15.59 2.92 5.53
CA TYR A 268 16.40 1.72 5.73
C TYR A 268 16.81 1.51 7.19
N ASP A 269 17.10 2.58 7.95
CA ASP A 269 17.74 2.47 9.27
C ASP A 269 16.92 3.08 10.41
N THR A 270 16.38 4.29 10.23
CA THR A 270 15.82 5.06 11.36
C THR A 270 14.30 5.01 11.49
N ALA A 271 13.61 4.57 10.44
CA ALA A 271 12.15 4.67 10.29
C ALA A 271 11.61 6.12 10.48
N GLN A 272 12.45 7.15 10.31
CA GLN A 272 12.03 8.54 10.48
C GLN A 272 11.07 8.96 9.36
N ALA A 273 9.82 9.26 9.70
CA ALA A 273 8.87 9.84 8.76
C ALA A 273 9.36 11.23 8.28
N ILE A 274 9.55 11.39 6.97
CA ILE A 274 9.97 12.67 6.35
C ILE A 274 8.83 13.22 5.52
N GLU A 275 8.34 14.39 5.92
CA GLU A 275 7.32 15.12 5.19
C GLU A 275 7.92 15.92 4.04
N VAL A 276 7.23 15.93 2.91
CA VAL A 276 7.52 16.77 1.74
C VAL A 276 6.38 17.75 1.49
N VAL A 277 6.73 19.00 1.18
CA VAL A 277 5.80 20.05 0.72
C VAL A 277 6.11 20.38 -0.72
N VAL A 278 5.07 20.49 -1.54
CA VAL A 278 5.18 20.87 -2.95
C VAL A 278 4.28 22.06 -3.22
N TRP A 279 4.80 23.08 -3.90
CA TRP A 279 4.04 24.29 -4.21
C TRP A 279 4.47 24.94 -5.53
N ASP A 280 3.61 25.80 -6.06
CA ASP A 280 3.92 26.62 -7.24
C ASP A 280 5.06 27.59 -6.90
N ALA A 281 6.15 27.58 -7.67
CA ALA A 281 7.34 28.36 -7.37
C ALA A 281 7.13 29.88 -7.46
N THR A 282 6.04 30.33 -8.11
CA THR A 282 5.62 31.74 -8.15
C THR A 282 4.99 32.21 -6.84
N GLN A 283 4.58 31.28 -5.98
CA GLN A 283 3.95 31.55 -4.69
C GLN A 283 4.98 31.43 -3.54
N PRO A 284 4.76 32.14 -2.42
CA PRO A 284 5.59 31.98 -1.23
C PRO A 284 5.50 30.55 -0.67
N GLU A 285 6.52 30.12 0.08
CA GLU A 285 6.49 28.82 0.76
C GLU A 285 5.28 28.74 1.71
N PRO A 286 4.46 27.68 1.64
CA PRO A 286 3.33 27.51 2.52
C PRO A 286 3.79 27.35 3.97
N THR A 287 3.42 28.29 4.83
CA THR A 287 3.75 28.24 6.27
C THR A 287 2.69 27.54 7.11
N GLN A 288 1.46 27.47 6.59
CA GLN A 288 0.32 26.90 7.30
C GLN A 288 0.24 25.37 7.12
N TYR A 289 -0.53 24.73 8.00
CA TYR A 289 -0.93 23.34 7.81
C TYR A 289 -1.76 23.22 6.53
N LEU A 290 -1.39 22.31 5.63
CA LEU A 290 -2.12 22.07 4.38
C LEU A 290 -2.95 20.80 4.59
N PRO A 291 -4.25 20.91 4.90
CA PRO A 291 -5.09 19.73 5.02
C PRO A 291 -5.14 19.03 3.66
N ILE A 292 -5.32 17.70 3.70
CA ILE A 292 -5.74 16.99 2.50
C ILE A 292 -7.06 17.63 2.03
N GLN A 293 -7.28 17.75 0.73
CA GLN A 293 -8.57 18.25 0.25
C GLN A 293 -9.55 17.09 0.10
N ILE A 294 -10.75 17.21 0.67
CA ILE A 294 -11.85 16.30 0.37
C ILE A 294 -12.29 16.57 -1.07
N ARG A 295 -11.96 15.66 -1.99
CA ARG A 295 -12.16 15.88 -3.43
C ARG A 295 -13.58 15.62 -3.93
N ARG A 296 -14.38 14.87 -3.18
CA ARG A 296 -15.74 14.49 -3.57
C ARG A 296 -16.67 14.73 -2.39
N THR A 297 -17.70 15.52 -2.63
CA THR A 297 -18.77 15.76 -1.68
C THR A 297 -19.89 14.75 -1.92
N SER A 298 -20.35 14.08 -0.87
CA SER A 298 -21.55 13.26 -0.92
C SER A 298 -22.81 14.08 -0.67
N ALA A 299 -23.95 13.57 -1.11
CA ALA A 299 -25.25 14.16 -0.80
C ALA A 299 -25.70 13.77 0.61
N SER A 300 -25.57 12.48 0.97
CA SER A 300 -26.01 11.98 2.26
C SER A 300 -25.08 12.38 3.40
N GLU A 301 -25.68 12.70 4.55
CA GLU A 301 -24.96 13.14 5.75
C GLU A 301 -24.17 11.99 6.40
N GLU A 302 -24.72 10.77 6.36
CA GLU A 302 -24.02 9.56 6.81
C GLU A 302 -22.68 9.39 6.08
N VAL A 303 -22.68 9.55 4.75
CA VAL A 303 -21.46 9.44 3.95
C VAL A 303 -20.48 10.58 4.24
N LYS A 304 -20.96 11.82 4.43
CA LYS A 304 -20.08 12.94 4.80
C LYS A 304 -19.36 12.67 6.11
N ASN A 305 -20.06 12.11 7.10
CA ASN A 305 -19.49 11.78 8.40
C ASN A 305 -18.38 10.72 8.29
N ILE A 306 -18.61 9.66 7.50
CA ILE A 306 -17.59 8.62 7.24
C ILE A 306 -16.36 9.24 6.55
N ILE A 307 -16.57 10.05 5.52
CA ILE A 307 -15.47 10.72 4.80
C ILE A 307 -14.69 11.63 5.74
N GLN A 308 -15.38 12.40 6.59
CA GLN A 308 -14.74 13.30 7.54
C GLN A 308 -13.93 12.53 8.60
N GLU A 309 -14.42 11.39 9.07
CA GLU A 309 -13.71 10.52 10.01
C GLU A 309 -12.43 9.94 9.38
N ILE A 310 -12.54 9.38 8.17
CA ILE A 310 -11.38 8.92 7.39
C ILE A 310 -10.39 10.07 7.20
N HIS A 311 -10.88 11.26 6.88
CA HIS A 311 -10.05 12.43 6.64
C HIS A 311 -9.28 12.90 7.88
N THR A 312 -9.94 12.90 9.03
CA THR A 312 -9.33 13.23 10.32
C THR A 312 -8.23 12.24 10.67
N GLU A 313 -8.43 10.95 10.41
CA GLU A 313 -7.38 9.93 10.60
C GLU A 313 -6.24 10.06 9.58
N THR A 314 -6.53 10.47 8.34
CA THR A 314 -5.54 10.58 7.25
C THR A 314 -4.59 11.80 7.42
N SER A 315 -4.36 12.29 8.64
CA SER A 315 -3.43 13.40 8.87
C SER A 315 -1.99 12.96 8.61
N TRP A 316 -1.28 13.65 7.70
CA TRP A 316 0.10 13.32 7.32
C TRP A 316 1.14 13.56 8.43
N SER A 317 0.75 14.19 9.54
CA SER A 317 1.66 14.61 10.61
C SER A 317 2.16 13.48 11.51
N GLY A 318 1.70 12.24 11.31
CA GLY A 318 2.09 11.09 12.14
C GLY A 318 2.07 9.75 11.39
N LEU A 319 2.62 8.74 12.06
CA LEU A 319 2.44 7.34 11.67
C LEU A 319 1.14 6.83 12.30
N SER A 320 0.43 5.94 11.60
CA SER A 320 -0.72 5.24 12.17
C SER A 320 -0.32 4.47 13.43
N GLN A 321 -1.07 4.67 14.52
CA GLN A 321 -0.85 3.99 15.78
C GLN A 321 -0.92 2.46 15.63
N ASP A 322 -1.86 1.98 14.82
CA ASP A 322 -2.00 0.55 14.51
C ASP A 322 -0.71 0.00 13.90
N LEU A 323 -0.15 0.69 12.89
CA LEU A 323 1.11 0.26 12.28
C LEU A 323 2.26 0.29 13.27
N GLU A 324 2.38 1.33 14.09
CA GLU A 324 3.44 1.39 15.10
C GLU A 324 3.38 0.21 16.08
N LEU A 325 2.18 -0.17 16.52
CA LEU A 325 1.99 -1.31 17.41
C LEU A 325 2.36 -2.63 16.73
N ILE A 326 1.91 -2.84 15.49
CA ILE A 326 2.22 -4.08 14.74
C ILE A 326 3.72 -4.22 14.50
N HIS A 327 4.41 -3.14 14.09
CA HIS A 327 5.85 -3.16 13.84
C HIS A 327 6.69 -3.31 15.12
N LYS A 328 6.10 -3.06 16.30
CA LYS A 328 6.70 -3.33 17.62
C LYS A 328 6.33 -4.72 18.18
N GLY A 329 5.57 -5.54 17.45
CA GLY A 329 5.10 -6.84 17.92
C GLY A 329 4.02 -6.75 19.00
N LEU A 330 3.30 -5.62 19.07
CA LEU A 330 2.27 -5.31 20.06
C LEU A 330 0.86 -5.38 19.47
N ALA A 331 0.67 -6.11 18.37
CA ALA A 331 -0.64 -6.31 17.76
C ALA A 331 -1.61 -6.99 18.77
N PRO A 332 -2.81 -6.43 19.03
CA PRO A 332 -3.71 -6.93 20.07
C PRO A 332 -4.13 -8.40 19.91
N SER A 333 -4.21 -8.89 18.68
CA SER A 333 -4.59 -10.28 18.38
C SER A 333 -3.48 -11.30 18.67
N GLY A 334 -2.25 -10.85 18.90
CA GLY A 334 -1.09 -11.75 18.95
C GLY A 334 -0.81 -12.42 17.61
N ALA A 335 -1.29 -11.85 16.48
CA ALA A 335 -1.09 -12.40 15.16
C ALA A 335 0.39 -12.68 14.88
N GLY A 336 0.70 -13.95 14.62
CA GLY A 336 2.06 -14.43 14.44
C GLY A 336 2.14 -15.94 14.66
N SER A 337 3.08 -16.59 14.00
CA SER A 337 3.33 -18.02 14.19
C SER A 337 4.59 -18.24 15.01
N LYS A 338 4.55 -19.21 15.93
CA LYS A 338 5.70 -19.60 16.77
C LYS A 338 6.29 -18.43 17.57
N GLY A 339 5.44 -17.53 18.07
CA GLY A 339 5.86 -16.39 18.87
C GLY A 339 6.59 -15.28 18.10
N SER A 340 6.48 -15.26 16.76
CA SER A 340 7.09 -14.22 15.91
C SER A 340 6.03 -13.43 15.14
N TYR A 341 6.19 -12.11 15.11
CA TYR A 341 5.36 -11.16 14.36
C TYR A 341 5.98 -10.73 13.01
N TYR A 342 7.15 -11.28 12.64
CA TYR A 342 7.82 -10.93 11.40
C TYR A 342 6.95 -11.19 10.17
N PHE A 343 6.34 -12.37 10.08
CA PHE A 343 5.46 -12.71 8.96
C PHE A 343 4.20 -11.85 8.95
N THR A 344 3.70 -11.41 10.11
CA THR A 344 2.59 -10.46 10.20
C THR A 344 2.94 -9.15 9.50
N MET A 345 4.15 -8.61 9.72
CA MET A 345 4.62 -7.43 8.98
C MET A 345 4.73 -7.67 7.46
N VAL A 346 5.24 -8.84 7.05
CA VAL A 346 5.36 -9.21 5.63
C VAL A 346 3.99 -9.28 4.96
N PHE A 347 3.03 -9.96 5.59
CA PHE A 347 1.66 -10.04 5.08
C PHE A 347 1.01 -8.67 5.02
N LEU A 348 1.11 -7.88 6.08
CA LEU A 348 0.54 -6.54 6.13
C LEU A 348 1.09 -5.64 5.01
N GLN A 349 2.41 -5.68 4.77
CA GLN A 349 3.06 -4.95 3.68
C GLN A 349 2.54 -5.34 2.30
N GLY A 350 2.34 -6.63 2.04
CA GLY A 350 1.77 -7.11 0.78
C GLY A 350 0.30 -6.71 0.61
N GLN A 351 -0.50 -6.93 1.66
CA GLN A 351 -1.95 -6.79 1.61
C GLN A 351 -2.41 -5.34 1.52
N ILE A 352 -1.87 -4.43 2.34
CA ILE A 352 -2.23 -3.00 2.29
C ILE A 352 -1.87 -2.41 0.92
N ARG A 353 -0.71 -2.77 0.37
CA ARG A 353 -0.27 -2.31 -0.95
C ARG A 353 -1.22 -2.76 -2.06
N ALA A 354 -1.61 -4.03 -2.06
CA ALA A 354 -2.55 -4.57 -3.05
C ALA A 354 -3.95 -3.97 -2.90
N LEU A 355 -4.44 -3.81 -1.66
CA LEU A 355 -5.73 -3.20 -1.38
C LEU A 355 -5.81 -1.77 -1.94
N GLY A 356 -4.80 -0.94 -1.69
CA GLY A 356 -4.78 0.44 -2.15
C GLY A 356 -4.70 0.54 -3.68
N TYR A 357 -3.58 0.10 -4.26
CA TYR A 357 -3.28 0.34 -5.68
C TYR A 357 -4.06 -0.57 -6.63
N THR A 358 -4.25 -1.84 -6.27
CA THR A 358 -4.82 -2.82 -7.19
C THR A 358 -6.34 -2.94 -7.04
N VAL A 359 -6.86 -2.85 -5.83
CA VAL A 359 -8.30 -3.03 -5.58
C VAL A 359 -9.02 -1.68 -5.58
N LEU A 360 -8.79 -0.85 -4.57
CA LEU A 360 -9.60 0.35 -4.33
C LEU A 360 -9.39 1.41 -5.41
N ASN A 361 -8.15 1.71 -5.80
CA ASN A 361 -7.89 2.70 -6.85
C ASN A 361 -8.47 2.27 -8.21
N ASN A 362 -8.44 0.98 -8.54
CA ASN A 362 -9.07 0.49 -9.76
C ASN A 362 -10.61 0.48 -9.66
N LEU A 363 -11.19 0.24 -8.49
CA LEU A 363 -12.63 0.40 -8.28
C LEU A 363 -13.07 1.85 -8.49
N VAL A 364 -12.35 2.82 -7.92
CA VAL A 364 -12.59 4.26 -8.15
C VAL A 364 -12.50 4.58 -9.64
N ARG A 365 -11.44 4.11 -10.30
CA ARG A 365 -11.24 4.32 -11.73
C ARG A 365 -12.39 3.74 -12.56
N MET A 366 -12.75 2.47 -12.34
CA MET A 366 -13.86 1.82 -13.05
C MET A 366 -15.17 2.58 -12.82
N ALA A 367 -15.43 3.02 -11.60
CA ALA A 367 -16.63 3.79 -11.27
C ALA A 367 -16.71 5.13 -12.03
N VAL A 368 -15.58 5.75 -12.38
CA VAL A 368 -15.57 7.02 -13.11
C VAL A 368 -15.54 6.81 -14.62
N ILE A 369 -14.65 5.96 -15.13
CA ILE A 369 -14.33 5.93 -16.57
C ILE A 369 -15.02 4.80 -17.33
N GLN A 370 -15.66 3.85 -16.64
CA GLN A 370 -16.30 2.69 -17.27
C GLN A 370 -17.82 2.75 -17.03
N PRO A 371 -18.57 3.46 -17.89
CA PRO A 371 -20.01 3.68 -17.71
C PRO A 371 -20.84 2.39 -17.77
N HIS A 372 -20.28 1.30 -18.30
CA HIS A 372 -20.94 -0.01 -18.37
C HIS A 372 -21.03 -0.72 -17.01
N PHE A 373 -20.24 -0.32 -16.01
CA PHE A 373 -20.40 -0.85 -14.65
C PHE A 373 -21.41 0.00 -13.90
N ASP A 374 -22.63 -0.52 -13.74
CA ASP A 374 -23.62 0.08 -12.86
C ASP A 374 -23.21 0.01 -11.37
N LEU A 375 -24.00 0.65 -10.51
CA LEU A 375 -23.74 0.72 -9.07
C LEU A 375 -23.72 -0.67 -8.41
N GLN A 376 -24.58 -1.59 -8.84
CA GLN A 376 -24.67 -2.93 -8.25
C GLN A 376 -23.41 -3.75 -8.54
N HIS A 377 -22.88 -3.65 -9.76
CA HIS A 377 -21.61 -4.27 -10.12
C HIS A 377 -20.47 -3.72 -9.26
N LEU A 378 -20.38 -2.40 -9.10
CA LEU A 378 -19.34 -1.76 -8.30
C LEU A 378 -19.37 -2.19 -6.83
N VAL A 379 -20.56 -2.19 -6.22
CA VAL A 379 -20.76 -2.64 -4.83
C VAL A 379 -20.38 -4.11 -4.67
N THR A 380 -20.79 -4.96 -5.62
CA THR A 380 -20.46 -6.39 -5.61
C THR A 380 -18.95 -6.61 -5.69
N MET A 381 -18.26 -5.91 -6.60
CA MET A 381 -16.80 -5.99 -6.73
C MET A 381 -16.09 -5.49 -5.48
N TYR A 382 -16.55 -4.40 -4.87
CA TYR A 382 -15.99 -3.90 -3.61
C TYR A 382 -16.03 -4.97 -2.50
N ARG A 383 -17.21 -5.58 -2.27
CA ARG A 383 -17.37 -6.62 -1.24
C ARG A 383 -16.53 -7.87 -1.52
N ILE A 384 -16.43 -8.29 -2.78
CA ILE A 384 -15.66 -9.49 -3.15
C ILE A 384 -14.15 -9.25 -3.05
N LEU A 385 -13.67 -8.09 -3.50
CA LEU A 385 -12.24 -7.84 -3.66
C LEU A 385 -11.60 -7.17 -2.43
N ALA A 386 -12.32 -6.28 -1.75
CA ALA A 386 -11.78 -5.52 -0.61
C ALA A 386 -11.98 -6.25 0.72
N SER A 387 -13.17 -6.79 1.00
CA SER A 387 -13.50 -7.33 2.32
C SER A 387 -12.53 -8.39 2.83
N PRO A 388 -12.15 -9.43 2.05
CA PRO A 388 -11.23 -10.46 2.56
C PRO A 388 -9.86 -9.91 2.96
N ILE A 389 -9.38 -8.88 2.25
CA ILE A 389 -8.10 -8.24 2.55
C ILE A 389 -8.23 -7.38 3.81
N VAL A 390 -9.30 -6.59 3.92
CA VAL A 390 -9.53 -5.71 5.06
C VAL A 390 -9.74 -6.50 6.35
N GLU A 391 -10.58 -7.54 6.34
CA GLU A 391 -10.82 -8.40 7.50
C GLU A 391 -9.52 -9.04 7.99
N PHE A 392 -8.70 -9.54 7.05
CA PHE A 392 -7.41 -10.14 7.39
C PHE A 392 -6.42 -9.12 7.97
N CYS A 393 -6.34 -7.91 7.41
CA CYS A 393 -5.55 -6.81 7.98
C CYS A 393 -6.07 -6.39 9.36
N GLY A 394 -7.38 -6.31 9.55
CA GLY A 394 -8.03 -6.04 10.83
C GLY A 394 -7.63 -7.05 11.89
N TYR A 395 -7.66 -8.34 11.56
CA TYR A 395 -7.13 -9.41 12.42
C TYR A 395 -5.65 -9.20 12.77
N MET A 396 -4.82 -8.72 11.83
CA MET A 396 -3.40 -8.44 12.08
C MET A 396 -3.16 -7.19 12.95
N GLY A 397 -4.18 -6.36 13.18
CA GLY A 397 -4.13 -5.23 14.11
C GLY A 397 -4.44 -3.86 13.50
N THR A 398 -4.90 -3.77 12.25
CA THR A 398 -5.35 -2.49 11.67
C THR A 398 -6.83 -2.25 12.00
N GLY A 399 -7.10 -1.91 13.26
CA GLY A 399 -8.46 -1.72 13.77
C GLY A 399 -9.23 -0.65 13.03
N PHE A 400 -8.63 0.52 12.81
CA PHE A 400 -9.31 1.63 12.11
C PHE A 400 -9.66 1.26 10.66
N LEU A 401 -8.78 0.53 9.97
CA LEU A 401 -9.04 0.06 8.60
C LEU A 401 -10.29 -0.84 8.54
N LEU A 402 -10.42 -1.76 9.50
CA LEU A 402 -11.57 -2.67 9.58
C LEU A 402 -12.85 -1.90 9.95
N GLU A 403 -12.78 -1.04 10.96
CA GLU A 403 -13.92 -0.23 11.40
C GLU A 403 -14.49 0.63 10.26
N MET A 404 -13.62 1.30 9.50
CA MET A 404 -14.05 2.12 8.36
C MET A 404 -14.68 1.26 7.26
N HIS A 405 -14.17 0.06 7.01
CA HIS A 405 -14.77 -0.85 6.05
C HIS A 405 -16.18 -1.28 6.47
N GLU A 406 -16.37 -1.63 7.74
CA GLU A 406 -17.69 -2.01 8.28
C GLU A 406 -18.68 -0.85 8.19
N LYS A 407 -18.26 0.37 8.54
CA LYS A 407 -19.07 1.59 8.38
C LYS A 407 -19.45 1.85 6.93
N ILE A 408 -18.50 1.72 6.00
CA ILE A 408 -18.76 1.89 4.57
C ILE A 408 -19.76 0.82 4.07
N ASP A 409 -19.57 -0.46 4.40
CA ASP A 409 -20.50 -1.51 3.96
C ASP A 409 -21.91 -1.30 4.54
N ALA A 410 -22.01 -0.86 5.80
CA ALA A 410 -23.29 -0.50 6.41
C ALA A 410 -23.96 0.68 5.69
N ALA A 411 -23.22 1.76 5.41
CA ALA A 411 -23.72 2.91 4.66
C ALA A 411 -24.11 2.54 3.22
N ILE A 412 -23.38 1.62 2.58
CA ILE A 412 -23.77 1.10 1.26
C ILE A 412 -25.14 0.41 1.34
N LYS A 413 -25.34 -0.47 2.32
CA LYS A 413 -26.61 -1.20 2.52
C LYS A 413 -27.76 -0.27 2.84
N HIS A 414 -27.53 0.72 3.69
CA HIS A 414 -28.56 1.61 4.21
C HIS A 414 -28.91 2.72 3.21
N SER A 415 -27.89 3.45 2.74
CA SER A 415 -28.03 4.73 2.04
C SER A 415 -27.72 4.67 0.55
N VAL A 416 -26.94 3.70 0.06
CA VAL A 416 -26.57 3.64 -1.37
C VAL A 416 -27.49 2.69 -2.15
N GLU A 417 -27.64 1.44 -1.70
CA GLU A 417 -28.42 0.42 -2.43
C GLU A 417 -29.92 0.78 -2.47
N ASN A 418 -30.43 1.41 -1.41
CA ASN A 418 -31.84 1.80 -1.28
C ASN A 418 -32.18 3.19 -1.84
N ASN A 419 -31.19 3.98 -2.28
CA ASN A 419 -31.47 5.32 -2.77
C ASN A 419 -32.18 5.26 -4.14
N PRO A 420 -33.35 5.94 -4.29
CA PRO A 420 -34.07 5.98 -5.55
C PRO A 420 -33.32 6.77 -6.64
N ASP A 421 -32.51 7.76 -6.26
CA ASP A 421 -31.62 8.49 -7.17
C ASP A 421 -30.32 7.71 -7.35
N LYS A 422 -30.21 7.01 -8.48
CA LYS A 422 -29.04 6.19 -8.80
C LYS A 422 -27.79 7.01 -9.13
N LEU A 423 -27.95 8.26 -9.56
CA LEU A 423 -26.81 9.14 -9.83
C LEU A 423 -26.21 9.63 -8.51
N GLU A 424 -27.06 10.07 -7.58
CA GLU A 424 -26.66 10.45 -6.22
C GLU A 424 -26.01 9.27 -5.49
N ALA A 425 -26.65 8.10 -5.51
CA ALA A 425 -26.12 6.88 -4.90
C ALA A 425 -24.73 6.49 -5.42
N ARG A 426 -24.51 6.63 -6.74
CA ARG A 426 -23.20 6.40 -7.35
C ARG A 426 -22.17 7.43 -6.90
N GLY A 427 -22.56 8.70 -6.79
CA GLY A 427 -21.72 9.77 -6.24
C GLY A 427 -21.28 9.48 -4.81
N ASP A 428 -22.21 9.06 -3.95
CA ASP A 428 -21.96 8.69 -2.57
C ASP A 428 -21.02 7.48 -2.43
N PHE A 429 -21.25 6.42 -3.23
CA PHE A 429 -20.34 5.29 -3.31
C PHE A 429 -18.92 5.73 -3.71
N LEU A 430 -18.80 6.54 -4.77
CA LEU A 430 -17.51 7.00 -5.27
C LEU A 430 -16.78 7.89 -4.25
N ALA A 431 -17.52 8.71 -3.49
CA ALA A 431 -16.97 9.56 -2.44
C ALA A 431 -16.41 8.73 -1.28
N MET A 432 -17.15 7.72 -0.78
CA MET A 432 -16.67 6.81 0.26
C MET A 432 -15.45 6.00 -0.17
N ILE A 433 -15.55 5.31 -1.32
CA ILE A 433 -14.46 4.45 -1.79
C ILE A 433 -13.23 5.28 -2.16
N GLY A 434 -13.41 6.50 -2.68
CA GLY A 434 -12.33 7.44 -2.93
C GLY A 434 -11.58 7.85 -1.66
N ALA A 435 -12.30 8.23 -0.60
CA ALA A 435 -11.71 8.57 0.69
C ALA A 435 -10.99 7.36 1.30
N PHE A 436 -11.62 6.18 1.26
CA PHE A 436 -11.02 4.94 1.78
C PHE A 436 -9.76 4.53 1.02
N ALA A 437 -9.77 4.63 -0.32
CA ALA A 437 -8.61 4.36 -1.15
C ALA A 437 -7.43 5.29 -0.82
N GLN A 438 -7.71 6.57 -0.56
CA GLN A 438 -6.71 7.55 -0.16
C GLN A 438 -6.10 7.20 1.21
N TYR A 439 -6.93 6.84 2.19
CA TYR A 439 -6.46 6.36 3.49
C TYR A 439 -5.56 5.13 3.38
N VAL A 440 -5.99 4.11 2.62
CA VAL A 440 -5.18 2.89 2.42
C VAL A 440 -3.86 3.18 1.69
N THR A 441 -3.86 4.13 0.75
CA THR A 441 -2.65 4.55 0.05
C THR A 441 -1.67 5.27 1.00
N MET A 442 -2.17 6.13 1.90
CA MET A 442 -1.37 6.71 2.98
C MET A 442 -0.82 5.62 3.91
N LEU A 443 -1.67 4.67 4.32
CA LEU A 443 -1.28 3.57 5.20
C LEU A 443 -0.18 2.71 4.55
N ASN A 444 -0.24 2.47 3.24
CA ASN A 444 0.84 1.83 2.50
C ASN A 444 2.14 2.64 2.55
N ALA A 445 2.09 3.97 2.40
CA ALA A 445 3.28 4.82 2.47
C ALA A 445 3.94 4.77 3.86
N GLN A 446 3.13 4.78 4.93
CA GLN A 446 3.61 4.60 6.30
C GLN A 446 4.19 3.20 6.52
N ASN A 447 3.55 2.15 5.97
CA ASN A 447 4.03 0.78 6.10
C ASN A 447 5.38 0.58 5.38
N LEU A 448 5.55 1.17 4.19
CA LEU A 448 6.85 1.25 3.49
C LEU A 448 7.94 1.91 4.35
N GLN A 449 7.59 2.94 5.11
CA GLN A 449 8.51 3.68 5.98
C GLN A 449 8.94 2.89 7.23
N LEU A 450 8.05 2.05 7.75
CA LEU A 450 8.27 1.28 8.99
C LEU A 450 8.88 -0.10 8.76
N PHE A 451 8.68 -0.70 7.59
CA PHE A 451 9.12 -2.06 7.31
C PHE A 451 10.65 -2.22 7.47
N PRO A 452 11.14 -3.30 8.10
CA PRO A 452 12.55 -3.44 8.46
C PRO A 452 13.44 -3.83 7.26
N TRP A 453 13.61 -2.90 6.31
CA TRP A 453 14.40 -3.10 5.09
C TRP A 453 15.88 -3.41 5.34
N LYS A 454 16.39 -3.10 6.54
CA LYS A 454 17.76 -3.42 6.97
C LYS A 454 18.13 -4.89 6.81
N LEU A 455 17.15 -5.79 6.90
CA LEU A 455 17.34 -7.22 6.65
C LEU A 455 17.88 -7.51 5.23
N GLY A 456 17.68 -6.59 4.28
CA GLY A 456 18.26 -6.66 2.93
C GLY A 456 19.80 -6.68 2.91
N ALA A 457 20.49 -6.32 4.01
CA ALA A 457 21.94 -6.48 4.14
C ALA A 457 22.40 -7.93 3.91
N GLU A 458 21.55 -8.91 4.22
CA GLU A 458 21.85 -10.34 4.04
C GLU A 458 21.58 -10.85 2.62
N TYR A 459 20.98 -10.02 1.75
CA TYR A 459 20.49 -10.39 0.43
C TYR A 459 21.07 -9.50 -0.68
N GLN A 460 22.38 -9.20 -0.61
CA GLN A 460 23.05 -8.39 -1.61
C GLN A 460 23.14 -9.11 -2.96
N ILE A 461 22.87 -8.37 -4.04
CA ILE A 461 23.08 -8.88 -5.40
C ILE A 461 24.59 -8.99 -5.62
N VAL A 462 25.06 -10.17 -6.01
CA VAL A 462 26.45 -10.36 -6.48
C VAL A 462 26.51 -9.79 -7.89
N LEU A 463 27.02 -8.57 -8.02
CA LEU A 463 27.35 -8.01 -9.33
C LEU A 463 28.57 -8.76 -9.90
N PRO A 464 28.61 -9.04 -11.21
CA PRO A 464 29.82 -9.55 -11.85
C PRO A 464 30.99 -8.63 -11.51
N ALA A 465 32.15 -9.20 -11.16
CA ALA A 465 33.37 -8.40 -10.99
C ALA A 465 33.62 -7.62 -12.29
N SER A 466 33.56 -6.29 -12.18
CA SER A 466 33.77 -5.34 -13.27
C SER A 466 35.22 -5.28 -13.73
#